data_AF-A0A1G8IXD5-F1
#
_entry.id   AF-A0A1G8IXD5-F1
#
_cell.length_a   1.000
_cell.length_b   1.000
_cell.length_c   1.000
_cell.angle_alpha   90.00
_cell.angle_beta   90.00
_cell.angle_gamma   90.00
#
_symmetry.space_group_name_H-M   'P 1'
#
loop_
_entity.id
_entity.type
_entity.pdbx_description
1 polymer ?
#
loop_
_entity_poly.entity_id
_entity_poly.type
_entity_poly.pdbx_seq_one_letter_code
_entity_poly.pdbx_strand_id
1 'polypeptide(L)'
;MDNLTKHAMNSSQIALSTLAPGFVDPVHDTQAVFRTLLDALSRPGTVGVVENVLPAAQASGSHRSRADLAALAALLTLCDYSTPVWLAQPDAALASALRFHTGAPLVDEVHEAAFAYIHDAALLPELEHFSLGAAETPEQSVTLLIRVEALSGGPHVVLSGPGIERSATISPLGLPEHFWRERASLAPLFPCGIDCYLVCGNTLIGLPRTTHAKVN
;
A
#
# COMPACT_ATOMS: atom_id res chain seq x y z
N MET A 1 35.52 -10.77 27.18
CA MET A 1 35.02 -12.06 27.69
C MET A 1 33.85 -11.75 28.63
N ASP A 2 32.58 -11.79 28.25
CA ASP A 2 31.96 -12.15 26.98
C ASP A 2 30.70 -11.32 26.77
N ASN A 3 30.55 -11.02 25.49
CA ASN A 3 29.44 -10.39 24.81
C ASN A 3 28.32 -11.42 24.69
N LEU A 4 27.09 -11.14 25.13
CA LEU A 4 25.87 -11.71 24.53
C LEU A 4 24.63 -10.96 25.04
N THR A 5 24.47 -9.83 24.38
CA THR A 5 23.27 -9.03 24.18
C THR A 5 22.01 -9.89 24.08
N LYS A 6 21.04 -9.52 24.93
CA LYS A 6 19.64 -9.88 24.89
C LYS A 6 19.03 -9.52 23.52
N HIS A 7 19.09 -10.43 22.56
CA HIS A 7 18.14 -10.44 21.45
C HIS A 7 16.95 -11.31 21.86
N ALA A 8 15.99 -10.69 22.55
CA ALA A 8 14.68 -11.29 22.67
C ALA A 8 14.05 -11.31 21.27
N MET A 9 14.17 -12.45 20.59
CA MET A 9 13.32 -12.75 19.43
C MET A 9 11.88 -12.69 19.93
N ASN A 10 11.17 -11.61 19.59
CA ASN A 10 9.76 -11.47 19.86
C ASN A 10 9.01 -12.37 18.89
N SER A 11 8.95 -13.67 19.20
CA SER A 11 8.09 -14.63 18.53
C SER A 11 6.64 -14.27 18.84
N SER A 12 6.10 -13.27 18.16
CA SER A 12 4.68 -12.92 18.22
C SER A 12 3.88 -14.14 17.73
N GLN A 13 3.35 -14.88 18.69
CA GLN A 13 2.55 -16.08 18.47
C GLN A 13 1.36 -15.72 17.57
N ILE A 14 1.22 -16.40 16.43
CA ILE A 14 0.07 -16.19 15.53
C ILE A 14 -1.16 -16.70 16.26
N ALA A 15 -2.01 -15.78 16.72
CA ALA A 15 -3.32 -16.13 17.24
C ALA A 15 -4.24 -16.46 16.07
N LEU A 16 -4.41 -17.75 15.77
CA LEU A 16 -5.32 -18.23 14.70
C LEU A 16 -6.76 -17.69 14.86
N SER A 17 -7.17 -17.37 16.09
CA SER A 17 -8.47 -16.76 16.40
C SER A 17 -8.62 -15.31 15.92
N THR A 18 -7.53 -14.62 15.59
CA THR A 18 -7.52 -13.22 15.12
C THR A 18 -7.03 -13.09 13.68
N LEU A 19 -6.84 -14.21 12.99
CA LEU A 19 -6.30 -14.25 11.64
C LEU A 19 -7.36 -13.79 10.64
N ALA A 20 -7.07 -12.73 9.88
CA ALA A 20 -7.91 -12.36 8.74
C ALA A 20 -7.85 -13.48 7.67
N PRO A 21 -8.98 -13.81 7.03
CA PRO A 21 -9.01 -14.87 6.03
C PRO A 21 -8.19 -14.49 4.80
N GLY A 22 -7.60 -15.50 4.16
CA GLY A 22 -6.95 -15.36 2.84
C GLY A 22 -7.95 -15.50 1.69
N PHE A 23 -7.45 -15.57 0.46
CA PHE A 23 -8.26 -15.79 -0.74
C PHE A 23 -9.05 -17.11 -0.72
N VAL A 24 -10.25 -17.11 -1.30
CA VAL A 24 -11.11 -18.30 -1.41
C VAL A 24 -10.56 -19.27 -2.45
N ASP A 25 -10.18 -18.75 -3.61
CA ASP A 25 -9.45 -19.43 -4.67
C ASP A 25 -8.11 -18.71 -4.86
N PRO A 26 -7.06 -19.08 -4.10
CA PRO A 26 -5.80 -18.35 -4.08
C PRO A 26 -5.16 -18.13 -5.44
N VAL A 27 -5.39 -19.01 -6.42
CA VAL A 27 -4.80 -18.85 -7.76
C VAL A 27 -5.58 -17.79 -8.55
N HIS A 28 -6.89 -17.98 -8.70
CA HIS A 28 -7.70 -17.10 -9.55
C HIS A 28 -7.90 -15.72 -8.91
N ASP A 29 -8.07 -15.66 -7.60
CA ASP A 29 -8.29 -14.42 -6.87
C ASP A 29 -7.04 -13.54 -6.87
N THR A 30 -5.87 -14.09 -6.55
CA THR A 30 -4.58 -13.37 -6.61
C THR A 30 -4.34 -12.82 -8.00
N GLN A 31 -4.60 -13.63 -9.03
CA GLN A 31 -4.40 -13.23 -10.42
C GLN A 31 -5.39 -12.14 -10.86
N ALA A 32 -6.65 -12.19 -10.40
CA ALA A 32 -7.63 -11.15 -10.64
C ALA A 32 -7.25 -9.83 -9.96
N VAL A 33 -6.85 -9.88 -8.69
CA VAL A 33 -6.38 -8.70 -7.95
C VAL A 33 -5.13 -8.12 -8.59
N PHE A 34 -4.16 -8.95 -8.98
CA PHE A 34 -2.94 -8.50 -9.66
C PHE A 34 -3.26 -7.74 -10.95
N ARG A 35 -4.19 -8.23 -11.77
CA ARG A 35 -4.63 -7.50 -12.97
C ARG A 35 -5.24 -6.15 -12.63
N THR A 36 -6.12 -6.07 -11.64
CA THR A 36 -6.72 -4.80 -11.20
C THR A 36 -5.64 -3.80 -10.78
N LEU A 37 -4.63 -4.25 -10.04
CA LEU A 37 -3.51 -3.43 -9.58
C LEU A 37 -2.64 -2.96 -10.75
N LEU A 38 -2.28 -3.87 -11.66
CA LEU A 38 -1.52 -3.57 -12.85
C LEU A 38 -2.25 -2.57 -13.76
N ASP A 39 -3.55 -2.75 -13.97
CA ASP A 39 -4.38 -1.84 -14.77
C ASP A 39 -4.45 -0.45 -14.13
N ALA A 40 -4.59 -0.39 -12.81
CA ALA A 40 -4.65 0.88 -12.07
C ALA A 40 -3.34 1.68 -12.16
N LEU A 41 -2.17 1.02 -12.13
CA LEU A 41 -0.88 1.70 -12.36
C LEU A 41 -0.65 2.03 -13.84
N SER A 42 -1.07 1.16 -14.75
CA SER A 42 -0.87 1.35 -16.20
C SER A 42 -1.79 2.41 -16.78
N ARG A 43 -2.89 2.74 -16.08
CA ARG A 43 -3.89 3.75 -16.47
C ARG A 43 -4.18 4.69 -15.30
N PRO A 44 -3.22 5.52 -14.89
CA PRO A 44 -3.35 6.34 -13.69
C PRO A 44 -4.58 7.26 -13.76
N GLY A 45 -5.31 7.33 -12.64
CA GLY A 45 -6.57 8.07 -12.55
C GLY A 45 -7.84 7.28 -12.89
N THR A 46 -7.71 6.01 -13.27
CA THR A 46 -8.85 5.08 -13.34
C THR A 46 -9.11 4.42 -11.99
N VAL A 47 -10.39 4.19 -11.65
CA VAL A 47 -10.77 3.48 -10.42
C VAL A 47 -10.81 1.98 -10.70
N GLY A 48 -9.91 1.24 -10.06
CA GLY A 48 -9.94 -0.22 -9.99
C GLY A 48 -10.89 -0.70 -8.90
N VAL A 49 -11.55 -1.84 -9.13
CA VAL A 49 -12.43 -2.50 -8.17
C VAL A 49 -11.88 -3.89 -7.86
N VAL A 50 -11.68 -4.17 -6.57
CA VAL A 50 -11.41 -5.49 -6.06
C VAL A 50 -12.74 -6.14 -5.72
N GLU A 51 -13.08 -7.19 -6.44
CA GLU A 51 -14.29 -7.98 -6.18
C GLU A 51 -14.19 -8.70 -4.83
N ASN A 52 -15.30 -9.29 -4.36
CA ASN A 52 -15.36 -9.96 -3.06
C ASN A 52 -14.63 -11.32 -3.07
N VAL A 53 -13.31 -11.26 -3.13
CA VAL A 53 -12.37 -12.40 -3.23
C VAL A 53 -11.88 -12.91 -1.86
N LEU A 54 -12.16 -12.16 -0.80
CA LEU A 54 -11.86 -12.56 0.57
C LEU A 54 -13.16 -12.94 1.27
N PRO A 55 -13.18 -14.04 2.06
CA PRO A 55 -14.31 -14.33 2.94
C PRO A 55 -14.61 -13.13 3.83
N ALA A 56 -15.90 -12.87 4.07
CA ALA A 56 -16.30 -11.88 5.04
C ALA A 56 -15.62 -12.19 6.38
N ALA A 57 -14.79 -11.28 6.87
CA ALA A 57 -14.08 -11.48 8.11
C ALA A 57 -15.11 -11.64 9.25
N GLN A 58 -15.16 -12.83 9.85
CA GLN A 58 -16.01 -13.11 11.01
C GLN A 58 -15.46 -12.50 12.31
N ALA A 59 -14.31 -11.82 12.24
CA ALA A 59 -13.69 -11.18 13.39
C ALA A 59 -14.55 -10.01 13.90
N SER A 60 -15.03 -10.14 15.14
CA SER A 60 -15.74 -9.10 15.87
C SER A 60 -14.79 -8.37 16.84
N GLY A 61 -15.02 -7.08 17.06
CA GLY A 61 -14.28 -6.27 18.03
C GLY A 61 -12.86 -5.87 17.59
N SER A 62 -11.95 -5.74 18.56
CA SER A 62 -10.55 -5.27 18.37
C SER A 62 -9.65 -6.20 17.56
N HIS A 63 -10.17 -7.35 17.12
CA HIS A 63 -9.44 -8.36 16.35
C HIS A 63 -9.66 -8.27 14.84
N ARG A 64 -10.44 -7.28 14.38
CA ARG A 64 -10.64 -7.05 12.95
C ARG A 64 -9.48 -6.25 12.38
N SER A 65 -8.98 -6.69 11.22
CA SER A 65 -8.04 -5.89 10.43
C SER A 65 -8.64 -4.51 10.13
N ARG A 66 -7.79 -3.49 10.24
CA ARG A 66 -8.11 -2.10 9.90
C ARG A 66 -7.73 -1.78 8.45
N ALA A 67 -7.27 -2.79 7.70
CA ALA A 67 -7.17 -2.72 6.26
C ALA A 67 -8.54 -2.88 5.59
N ASP A 68 -8.83 -2.00 4.63
CA ASP A 68 -9.96 -2.17 3.74
C ASP A 68 -9.73 -3.35 2.79
N LEU A 69 -10.78 -3.83 2.11
CA LEU A 69 -10.71 -4.99 1.21
C LEU A 69 -9.64 -4.81 0.13
N ALA A 70 -9.62 -3.65 -0.53
CA ALA A 70 -8.64 -3.35 -1.58
C ALA A 70 -7.20 -3.40 -1.05
N ALA A 71 -6.96 -2.86 0.15
CA ALA A 71 -5.64 -2.84 0.78
C ALA A 71 -5.18 -4.25 1.17
N LEU A 72 -6.04 -5.00 1.85
CA LEU A 72 -5.73 -6.36 2.30
C LEU A 72 -5.48 -7.28 1.10
N ALA A 73 -6.37 -7.27 0.10
CA ALA A 73 -6.20 -8.09 -1.09
C ALA A 73 -4.93 -7.72 -1.87
N ALA A 74 -4.61 -6.42 -1.97
CA ALA A 74 -3.39 -5.99 -2.64
C ALA A 74 -2.13 -6.45 -1.92
N LEU A 75 -2.07 -6.31 -0.60
CA LEU A 75 -0.92 -6.80 0.19
C LEU A 75 -0.79 -8.32 0.12
N LEU A 76 -1.90 -9.08 0.19
CA LEU A 76 -1.87 -10.54 0.02
C LEU A 76 -1.43 -10.98 -1.38
N THR A 77 -1.64 -10.13 -2.39
CA THR A 77 -1.25 -10.40 -3.78
C THR A 77 0.20 -10.06 -4.08
N LEU A 78 0.70 -8.96 -3.50
CA LEU A 78 1.99 -8.38 -3.87
C LEU A 78 3.13 -8.75 -2.92
N CYS A 79 2.81 -9.09 -1.67
CA CYS A 79 3.83 -9.36 -0.67
C CYS A 79 4.22 -10.84 -0.63
N ASP A 80 5.48 -11.08 -0.32
CA ASP A 80 6.05 -12.39 0.01
C ASP A 80 7.18 -12.26 1.04
N TYR A 81 7.90 -13.35 1.30
CA TYR A 81 9.01 -13.39 2.27
C TYR A 81 10.16 -12.41 1.98
N SER A 82 10.27 -11.88 0.77
CA SER A 82 11.33 -10.98 0.33
C SER A 82 10.92 -9.50 0.34
N THR A 83 9.66 -9.19 0.66
CA THR A 83 9.11 -7.84 0.61
C THR A 83 8.71 -7.35 2.01
N PRO A 84 9.58 -6.65 2.74
CA PRO A 84 9.24 -6.13 4.06
C PRO A 84 8.08 -5.14 4.01
N VAL A 85 7.17 -5.25 4.99
CA VAL A 85 5.98 -4.41 5.10
C VAL A 85 6.05 -3.54 6.34
N TRP A 86 5.87 -2.23 6.17
CA TRP A 86 5.68 -1.29 7.27
C TRP A 86 4.20 -0.93 7.43
N LEU A 87 3.76 -0.82 8.68
CA LEU A 87 2.39 -0.47 9.03
C LEU A 87 2.38 0.86 9.81
N ALA A 88 1.71 1.88 9.30
CA ALA A 88 1.71 3.21 9.91
C ALA A 88 1.08 3.25 11.31
N GLN A 89 0.23 2.27 11.62
CA GLN A 89 -0.33 2.08 12.94
C GLN A 89 -0.31 0.59 13.32
N PRO A 90 -0.30 0.27 14.63
CA PRO A 90 -0.46 -1.09 15.09
C PRO A 90 -1.75 -1.73 14.57
N ASP A 91 -1.60 -2.87 13.88
CA ASP A 91 -2.71 -3.69 13.38
C ASP A 91 -2.30 -5.17 13.47
N ALA A 92 -2.57 -5.77 14.63
CA ALA A 92 -2.17 -7.14 14.91
C ALA A 92 -2.82 -8.15 13.96
N ALA A 93 -4.08 -7.92 13.55
CA ALA A 93 -4.81 -8.82 12.66
C ALA A 93 -4.22 -8.78 11.24
N LEU A 94 -3.92 -7.59 10.72
CA LEU A 94 -3.22 -7.45 9.44
C LEU A 94 -1.82 -8.04 9.50
N ALA A 95 -1.04 -7.73 10.54
CA ALA A 95 0.31 -8.27 10.70
C ALA A 95 0.34 -9.80 10.77
N SER A 96 -0.61 -10.42 11.49
CA SER A 96 -0.77 -11.87 11.51
C SER A 96 -1.17 -12.43 10.14
N ALA A 97 -2.08 -11.76 9.42
CA ALA A 97 -2.49 -12.18 8.07
C ALA A 97 -1.34 -12.13 7.07
N LEU A 98 -0.55 -11.05 7.06
CA LEU A 98 0.62 -10.92 6.20
C LEU A 98 1.64 -12.03 6.48
N ARG A 99 2.04 -12.21 7.76
CA ARG A 99 3.00 -13.26 8.12
C ARG A 99 2.51 -14.66 7.75
N PHE A 100 1.24 -14.95 8.01
CA PHE A 100 0.70 -16.29 7.79
C PHE A 100 0.48 -16.61 6.32
N HIS A 101 -0.15 -15.70 5.56
CA HIS A 101 -0.53 -15.98 4.17
C HIS A 101 0.58 -15.68 3.16
N THR A 102 1.49 -14.75 3.46
CA THR A 102 2.53 -14.31 2.51
C THR A 102 3.95 -14.61 2.99
N GLY A 103 4.15 -14.79 4.29
CA GLY A 103 5.49 -14.89 4.88
C GLY A 103 6.24 -13.54 4.97
N ALA A 104 5.61 -12.42 4.60
CA ALA A 104 6.27 -11.12 4.57
C ALA A 104 6.79 -10.69 5.95
N PRO A 105 8.05 -10.21 6.03
CA PRO A 105 8.58 -9.63 7.25
C PRO A 105 7.89 -8.28 7.53
N LEU A 106 7.70 -7.98 8.81
CA LEU A 106 7.18 -6.68 9.25
C LEU A 106 8.36 -5.90 9.82
N VAL A 107 8.51 -4.65 9.38
CA VAL A 107 9.59 -3.75 9.81
C VAL A 107 9.02 -2.57 10.58
N ASP A 108 9.83 -2.02 11.49
CA ASP A 108 9.44 -0.89 12.35
C ASP A 108 9.79 0.46 11.69
N GLU A 109 10.77 0.47 10.78
CA GLU A 109 11.29 1.66 10.12
C GLU A 109 10.78 1.80 8.68
N VAL A 110 10.34 3.00 8.31
CA VAL A 110 9.75 3.29 6.98
C VAL A 110 10.70 3.07 5.80
N HIS A 111 12.00 3.28 6.01
CA HIS A 111 13.01 3.17 4.95
C HIS A 111 13.39 1.71 4.63
N GLU A 112 13.05 0.75 5.51
CA GLU A 112 13.28 -0.68 5.30
C GLU A 112 12.17 -1.36 4.49
N ALA A 113 11.07 -0.64 4.25
CA ALA A 113 9.85 -1.19 3.67
C ALA A 113 9.90 -1.27 2.14
N ALA A 114 9.54 -2.43 1.59
CA ALA A 114 9.18 -2.59 0.18
C ALA A 114 7.71 -2.18 -0.05
N PHE A 115 6.84 -2.45 0.93
CA PHE A 115 5.46 -1.98 0.95
C PHE A 115 5.14 -1.26 2.26
N ALA A 116 4.36 -0.19 2.19
CA ALA A 116 3.87 0.51 3.37
C ALA A 116 2.36 0.66 3.32
N TYR A 117 1.66 0.23 4.37
CA TYR A 117 0.24 0.51 4.52
C TYR A 117 0.01 1.67 5.48
N ILE A 118 -0.61 2.72 4.94
CA ILE A 118 -0.96 3.94 5.67
C ILE A 118 -2.44 3.86 6.03
N HIS A 119 -2.72 3.52 7.29
CA HIS A 119 -4.09 3.39 7.81
C HIS A 119 -4.89 4.68 7.72
N ASP A 120 -4.25 5.83 7.75
CA ASP A 120 -4.91 7.13 7.66
C ASP A 120 -3.97 8.08 6.93
N ALA A 121 -4.41 8.61 5.79
CA ALA A 121 -3.63 9.54 4.99
C ALA A 121 -3.09 10.74 5.79
N ALA A 122 -3.76 11.15 6.88
CA ALA A 122 -3.26 12.21 7.76
C ALA A 122 -1.99 11.85 8.55
N LEU A 123 -1.64 10.56 8.61
CA LEU A 123 -0.46 10.04 9.30
C LEU A 123 0.65 9.62 8.35
N LEU A 124 0.52 9.97 7.07
CA LEU A 124 1.55 9.72 6.08
C LEU A 124 2.85 10.46 6.49
N PRO A 125 3.96 9.73 6.69
CA PRO A 125 5.27 10.35 6.85
C PRO A 125 5.67 11.11 5.58
N GLU A 126 6.54 12.11 5.70
CA GLU A 126 7.10 12.80 4.53
C GLU A 126 7.71 11.78 3.57
N LEU A 127 7.43 11.93 2.27
CA LEU A 127 7.73 10.90 1.28
C LEU A 127 9.22 10.56 1.15
N GLU A 128 10.11 11.50 1.51
CA GLU A 128 11.56 11.31 1.49
C GLU A 128 12.10 10.35 2.56
N HIS A 129 11.31 10.04 3.60
CA HIS A 129 11.71 9.07 4.62
C HIS A 129 11.59 7.62 4.12
N PHE A 130 10.83 7.37 3.05
CA PHE A 130 10.71 6.04 2.48
C PHE A 130 11.89 5.73 1.53
N SER A 131 12.10 4.44 1.26
CA SER A 131 13.03 4.03 0.21
C SER A 131 12.54 4.55 -1.15
N LEU A 132 13.33 5.41 -1.79
CA LEU A 132 13.06 5.92 -3.15
C LEU A 132 13.68 5.03 -4.25
N GLY A 133 14.40 3.97 -3.85
CA GLY A 133 15.27 3.19 -4.73
C GLY A 133 16.53 3.97 -5.15
N ALA A 134 17.40 3.29 -5.89
CA ALA A 134 18.58 3.90 -6.51
C ALA A 134 18.43 3.93 -8.03
N ALA A 135 19.26 4.70 -8.74
CA ALA A 135 19.17 4.80 -10.20
C ALA A 135 19.42 3.43 -10.88
N GLU A 136 20.27 2.59 -10.26
CA GLU A 136 20.62 1.25 -10.70
C GLU A 136 19.61 0.18 -10.27
N THR A 137 18.83 0.45 -9.20
CA THR A 137 17.82 -0.45 -8.63
C THR A 137 16.53 0.30 -8.28
N PRO A 138 15.89 0.98 -9.25
CA PRO A 138 14.71 1.81 -8.99
C PRO A 138 13.51 0.98 -8.51
N GLU A 139 13.49 -0.32 -8.79
CA GLU A 139 12.50 -1.29 -8.33
C GLU A 139 12.54 -1.54 -6.81
N GLN A 140 13.62 -1.15 -6.12
CA GLN A 140 13.75 -1.26 -4.65
C GLN A 140 13.10 -0.08 -3.89
N SER A 141 12.43 0.83 -4.61
CA SER A 141 11.58 1.84 -4.00
C SER A 141 10.39 1.22 -3.27
N VAL A 142 9.86 1.92 -2.27
CA VAL A 142 8.60 1.56 -1.63
C VAL A 142 7.41 1.66 -2.60
N THR A 143 6.43 0.78 -2.41
CA THR A 143 5.05 0.99 -2.88
C THR A 143 4.14 1.31 -1.71
N LEU A 144 3.46 2.46 -1.77
CA LEU A 144 2.55 2.90 -0.72
C LEU A 144 1.11 2.45 -1.00
N LEU A 145 0.42 1.93 0.02
CA LEU A 145 -1.03 1.75 0.02
C LEU A 145 -1.63 2.73 1.04
N ILE A 146 -2.26 3.79 0.55
CA ILE A 146 -2.72 4.92 1.36
C ILE A 146 -4.23 4.89 1.47
N ARG A 147 -4.75 4.61 2.67
CA ARG A 147 -6.19 4.66 2.90
C ARG A 147 -6.66 6.11 2.95
N VAL A 148 -7.60 6.44 2.07
CA VAL A 148 -8.24 7.75 1.98
C VAL A 148 -9.71 7.64 2.38
N GLU A 149 -10.36 8.75 2.71
CA GLU A 149 -11.78 8.74 3.10
C GLU A 149 -12.70 8.37 1.92
N ALA A 150 -12.37 8.87 0.73
CA ALA A 150 -13.07 8.55 -0.51
C ALA A 150 -12.15 8.80 -1.72
N LEU A 151 -12.41 8.13 -2.84
CA LEU A 151 -11.71 8.38 -4.10
C LEU A 151 -12.28 9.57 -4.90
N SER A 152 -13.35 10.19 -4.39
CA SER A 152 -14.04 11.34 -4.99
C SER A 152 -14.52 12.33 -3.92
N GLY A 153 -14.68 13.60 -4.29
CA GLY A 153 -15.24 14.64 -3.42
C GLY A 153 -14.21 15.51 -2.70
N GLY A 154 -12.92 15.25 -2.88
CA GLY A 154 -11.83 16.15 -2.48
C GLY A 154 -11.49 17.21 -3.55
N PRO A 155 -10.39 17.95 -3.37
CA PRO A 155 -9.86 18.86 -4.38
C PRO A 155 -9.55 18.16 -5.70
N HIS A 156 -9.79 18.83 -6.82
CA HIS A 156 -9.49 18.27 -8.13
C HIS A 156 -7.99 18.24 -8.39
N VAL A 157 -7.51 17.08 -8.84
CA VAL A 157 -6.12 16.88 -9.25
C VAL A 157 -6.11 16.44 -10.69
N VAL A 158 -5.45 17.23 -11.54
CA VAL A 158 -5.25 16.91 -12.95
C VAL A 158 -3.98 16.08 -13.08
N LEU A 159 -4.12 14.89 -13.63
CA LEU A 159 -3.04 13.93 -13.86
C LEU A 159 -2.62 13.96 -15.34
N SER A 160 -1.33 13.78 -15.57
CA SER A 160 -0.74 13.55 -16.89
C SER A 160 0.50 12.66 -16.80
N GLY A 161 0.99 12.16 -17.93
CA GLY A 161 2.15 11.27 -18.01
C GLY A 161 1.82 9.93 -18.67
N PRO A 162 2.75 8.95 -18.61
CA PRO A 162 2.55 7.63 -19.20
C PRO A 162 1.26 6.96 -18.74
N GLY A 163 0.54 6.30 -19.65
CA GLY A 163 -0.75 5.66 -19.37
C GLY A 163 -1.96 6.60 -19.46
N ILE A 164 -1.74 7.91 -19.64
CA ILE A 164 -2.80 8.93 -19.81
C ILE A 164 -2.66 9.56 -21.20
N GLU A 165 -3.70 9.45 -22.04
CA GLU A 165 -3.65 9.98 -23.42
C GLU A 165 -3.55 11.51 -23.49
N ARG A 166 -4.29 12.22 -22.62
CA ARG A 166 -4.32 13.70 -22.58
C ARG A 166 -4.19 14.21 -21.15
N SER A 167 -5.22 13.97 -20.37
CA SER A 167 -5.25 14.22 -18.93
C SER A 167 -6.32 13.33 -18.30
N ALA A 168 -6.16 13.05 -17.02
CA ALA A 168 -7.20 12.47 -16.16
C ALA A 168 -7.48 13.42 -15.00
N THR A 169 -8.65 13.34 -14.40
CA THR A 169 -8.98 14.14 -13.20
C THR A 169 -9.50 13.22 -12.12
N ILE A 170 -8.89 13.31 -10.94
CA ILE A 170 -9.32 12.61 -9.73
C ILE A 170 -9.65 13.64 -8.64
N SER A 171 -10.31 13.19 -7.57
CA SER A 171 -10.65 14.05 -6.43
C SER A 171 -10.63 13.26 -5.11
N PRO A 172 -9.51 12.60 -4.75
CA PRO A 172 -9.44 11.85 -3.51
C PRO A 172 -9.65 12.77 -2.30
N LEU A 173 -10.48 12.33 -1.36
CA LEU A 173 -10.78 13.03 -0.12
C LEU A 173 -9.93 12.50 1.03
N GLY A 174 -9.41 13.39 1.89
CA GLY A 174 -8.62 13.04 3.07
C GLY A 174 -7.11 12.93 2.84
N LEU A 175 -6.64 13.03 1.59
CA LEU A 175 -5.21 13.07 1.30
C LEU A 175 -4.63 14.44 1.68
N PRO A 176 -3.53 14.52 2.44
CA PRO A 176 -2.99 15.81 2.85
C PRO A 176 -2.39 16.58 1.67
N GLU A 177 -2.53 17.90 1.66
CA GLU A 177 -2.08 18.75 0.55
C GLU A 177 -0.56 18.60 0.27
N HIS A 178 0.24 18.40 1.32
CA HIS A 178 1.69 18.22 1.19
C HIS A 178 2.07 17.01 0.34
N PHE A 179 1.25 15.95 0.31
CA PHE A 179 1.50 14.75 -0.50
C PHE A 179 1.77 15.09 -1.96
N TRP A 180 0.92 15.93 -2.57
CA TRP A 180 1.07 16.27 -4.00
C TRP A 180 2.33 17.08 -4.26
N ARG A 181 2.70 17.95 -3.32
CA ARG A 181 3.89 18.81 -3.40
C ARG A 181 5.16 17.97 -3.26
N GLU A 182 5.23 17.09 -2.26
CA GLU A 182 6.33 16.17 -2.05
C GLU A 182 6.48 15.20 -3.21
N ARG A 183 5.38 14.65 -3.72
CA ARG A 183 5.44 13.76 -4.88
C ARG A 183 5.95 14.48 -6.13
N ALA A 184 5.61 15.75 -6.30
CA ALA A 184 6.15 16.57 -7.37
C ALA A 184 7.65 16.88 -7.19
N SER A 185 8.15 17.03 -5.96
CA SER A 185 9.58 17.24 -5.70
C SER A 185 10.44 16.00 -5.96
N LEU A 186 9.84 14.80 -5.92
CA LEU A 186 10.50 13.54 -6.28
C LEU A 186 10.60 13.32 -7.80
N ALA A 187 9.78 13.98 -8.62
CA ALA A 187 9.73 13.73 -10.07
C ALA A 187 11.08 13.89 -10.81
N PRO A 188 11.96 14.87 -10.46
CA PRO A 188 13.29 14.98 -11.07
C PRO A 188 14.24 13.81 -10.76
N LEU A 189 13.92 12.97 -9.77
CA LEU A 189 14.74 11.83 -9.36
C LEU A 189 14.53 10.59 -10.22
N PHE A 190 13.62 10.64 -11.20
CA PHE A 190 13.34 9.51 -12.09
C PHE A 190 14.66 8.93 -12.66
N PRO A 191 14.90 7.60 -12.57
CA PRO A 191 13.91 6.53 -12.33
C PRO A 191 13.54 6.25 -10.87
N CYS A 192 14.18 6.90 -9.90
CA CYS A 192 13.81 6.80 -8.49
C CYS A 192 12.45 7.46 -8.20
N GLY A 193 11.87 7.14 -7.06
CA GLY A 193 10.60 7.72 -6.59
C GLY A 193 9.76 6.69 -5.86
N ILE A 194 8.45 6.93 -5.81
CA ILE A 194 7.49 6.05 -5.16
C ILE A 194 6.30 5.75 -6.07
N ASP A 195 5.82 4.52 -6.00
CA ASP A 195 4.53 4.15 -6.58
C ASP A 195 3.48 4.10 -5.47
N CYS A 196 2.24 4.49 -5.76
CA CYS A 196 1.19 4.55 -4.76
C CYS A 196 -0.14 3.98 -5.25
N TYR A 197 -0.88 3.36 -4.34
CA TYR A 197 -2.30 3.08 -4.47
C TYR A 197 -3.06 3.90 -3.43
N LEU A 198 -3.99 4.73 -3.87
CA LEU A 198 -5.02 5.31 -2.99
C LEU A 198 -6.13 4.28 -2.85
N VAL A 199 -6.45 3.85 -1.64
CA VAL A 199 -7.41 2.76 -1.38
C VAL A 199 -8.58 3.26 -0.52
N CYS A 200 -9.79 2.79 -0.84
CA CYS A 200 -11.00 3.08 -0.08
C CYS A 200 -11.99 1.92 -0.27
N GLY A 201 -12.31 1.20 0.81
CA GLY A 201 -13.19 0.05 0.76
C GLY A 201 -12.66 -1.03 -0.18
N ASN A 202 -13.39 -1.34 -1.25
CA ASN A 202 -12.98 -2.31 -2.26
C ASN A 202 -12.46 -1.66 -3.55
N THR A 203 -12.19 -0.35 -3.52
CA THR A 203 -11.76 0.42 -4.69
C THR A 203 -10.39 1.03 -4.50
N LEU A 204 -9.69 1.28 -5.62
CA LEU A 204 -8.36 1.88 -5.61
C LEU A 204 -8.07 2.73 -6.85
N ILE A 205 -7.12 3.66 -6.74
CA ILE A 205 -6.50 4.38 -7.86
C ILE A 205 -4.99 4.18 -7.77
N GLY A 206 -4.36 3.79 -8.88
CA GLY A 206 -2.91 3.68 -9.00
C GLY A 206 -2.26 4.99 -9.47
N LEU A 207 -1.12 5.32 -8.87
CA LEU A 207 -0.30 6.50 -9.17
C LEU A 207 1.18 6.09 -9.25
N PRO A 208 1.67 5.60 -10.40
CA PRO A 208 3.09 5.29 -10.59
C PRO A 208 3.92 6.58 -10.54
N ARG A 209 5.18 6.50 -10.12
CA ARG A 209 6.12 7.63 -9.93
C ARG A 209 6.25 8.57 -11.12
N THR A 210 5.94 8.09 -12.32
CA THR A 210 5.93 8.85 -13.58
C THR A 210 4.70 9.74 -13.77
N THR A 211 3.66 9.59 -12.94
CA THR A 211 2.44 10.40 -13.01
C THR A 211 2.71 11.80 -12.49
N HIS A 212 2.52 12.81 -13.33
CA HIS A 212 2.51 14.20 -12.91
C HIS A 212 1.13 14.56 -12.37
N ALA A 213 1.09 15.34 -11.28
CA ALA A 213 -0.15 15.75 -10.63
C ALA A 213 -0.14 17.27 -10.40
N LYS A 214 -1.23 17.94 -10.77
CA LYS A 214 -1.46 19.36 -10.51
C LYS A 214 -2.76 19.53 -9.74
N VAL A 215 -2.67 20.09 -8.53
CA VAL A 215 -3.83 20.44 -7.69
C VAL A 215 -4.42 21.75 -8.21
N ASN A 216 -5.74 21.78 -8.39
CA ASN A 216 -6.50 22.98 -8.77
C ASN A 216 -7.15 23.64 -7.56
#